data_AF-A0A5J5CPR6-F1
#
_entry.id   AF-A0A5J5CPR6-F1
#
_cell.length_a   1.000
_cell.length_b   1.000
_cell.length_c   1.000
_cell.angle_alpha   90.00
_cell.angle_beta   90.00
_cell.angle_gamma   90.00
#
_symmetry.space_group_name_H-M   'P 1'
#
loop_
_entity.id
_entity.type
_entity.pdbx_description
1 polymer ?
#
loop_
_entity_poly.entity_id
_entity_poly.type
_entity_poly.pdbx_seq_one_letter_code
_entity_poly.pdbx_strand_id
1 'polypeptide(L)'
;MSFPLVILLCVGLLHQTARAVLMDKLADNKICGDAECSYVLSMATALDDFTAPDCRFINIKKGQMVYVYSKLVPEEGAGVFWSGSVYSERYVDQMGIIGYFPATMVNETQKFTEDTIRIPTAVSIFNMDFYCD
;
A
#
# COMPACT_ATOMS: atom_id res chain seq x y z
N MET A 1 -5.09 -37.92 37.43
CA MET A 1 -5.90 -37.60 36.24
C MET A 1 -5.81 -36.09 35.94
N SER A 2 -4.60 -35.56 35.69
CA SER A 2 -4.38 -34.10 35.60
C SER A 2 -3.86 -33.61 34.25
N PHE A 3 -3.61 -34.52 33.30
CA PHE A 3 -3.12 -34.19 31.96
C PHE A 3 -4.09 -33.38 31.07
N PRO A 4 -5.43 -33.59 31.08
CA PRO A 4 -6.29 -32.89 30.13
C PRO A 4 -6.46 -31.40 30.45
N LEU A 5 -6.43 -31.00 31.73
CA LEU A 5 -6.50 -29.58 32.12
C LEU A 5 -5.25 -28.80 31.72
N VAL A 6 -4.08 -29.43 31.83
CA VAL A 6 -2.79 -28.81 31.45
C VAL A 6 -2.73 -28.60 29.93
N ILE A 7 -3.22 -29.56 29.15
CA ILE A 7 -3.29 -29.44 27.68
C ILE A 7 -4.23 -28.32 27.25
N LEU A 8 -5.40 -28.18 27.87
CA LEU A 8 -6.35 -27.09 27.62
C LEU A 8 -5.77 -25.71 27.94
N LEU A 9 -5.01 -25.59 29.04
CA LEU A 9 -4.29 -24.36 29.40
C LEU A 9 -3.20 -24.01 28.38
N CYS A 10 -2.47 -24.99 27.86
CA CYS A 10 -1.44 -24.77 26.82
C CYS A 10 -2.06 -24.30 25.49
N VAL A 11 -3.18 -24.89 25.06
CA VAL A 11 -3.86 -24.49 23.81
C VAL A 11 -4.48 -23.09 23.92
N GLY A 12 -4.95 -22.70 25.11
CA GLY A 12 -5.44 -21.35 25.41
C GLY A 12 -4.35 -20.28 25.39
N LEU A 13 -3.12 -20.60 25.82
CA LEU A 13 -1.96 -19.69 25.71
C LEU A 13 -1.46 -19.54 24.27
N LEU A 14 -1.51 -20.60 23.45
CA LEU A 14 -1.09 -20.57 22.05
C LEU A 14 -2.04 -19.77 21.13
N HIS A 15 -3.29 -19.51 21.55
CA HIS A 15 -4.26 -18.74 20.77
C HIS A 15 -4.07 -17.21 20.83
N GLN A 16 -3.13 -16.68 21.62
CA GLN A 16 -3.01 -15.24 21.83
C GLN A 16 -2.06 -14.49 20.86
N THR A 17 -1.48 -15.14 19.84
CA THR A 17 -0.46 -14.48 18.99
C THR A 17 -0.90 -14.10 17.58
N ALA A 18 -2.15 -14.31 17.18
CA ALA A 18 -2.67 -13.69 15.96
C ALA A 18 -3.31 -12.33 16.29
N ARG A 19 -2.51 -11.36 16.76
CA ARG A 19 -2.93 -9.96 16.69
C ARG A 19 -2.84 -9.54 15.23
N ALA A 20 -3.90 -9.78 14.46
CA ALA A 20 -4.14 -8.97 13.27
C ALA A 20 -4.20 -7.52 13.79
N VAL A 21 -3.12 -6.77 13.60
CA VAL A 21 -3.10 -5.35 13.94
C VAL A 21 -4.05 -4.69 12.96
N LEU A 22 -5.24 -4.31 13.43
CA LEU A 22 -6.15 -3.51 12.63
C LEU A 22 -5.49 -2.16 12.40
N MET A 23 -4.86 -1.99 11.24
CA MET A 23 -4.26 -0.72 10.84
C MET A 23 -5.35 0.22 10.36
N ASP A 24 -5.26 1.49 10.78
CA ASP A 24 -6.20 2.52 10.33
C ASP A 24 -6.08 2.74 8.82
N LYS A 25 -7.21 3.02 8.17
CA LYS A 25 -7.24 3.38 6.75
C LYS A 25 -6.43 4.66 6.52
N LEU A 26 -5.72 4.74 5.41
CA LEU A 26 -5.04 5.98 5.01
C LEU A 26 -6.01 6.98 4.34
N ALA A 27 -7.11 6.48 3.79
CA ALA A 27 -8.17 7.27 3.17
C ALA A 27 -9.43 6.42 2.95
N ASP A 28 -10.60 7.06 2.93
CA ASP A 28 -11.86 6.41 2.53
C ASP A 28 -12.04 6.23 1.01
N ASN A 29 -11.36 7.04 0.19
CA ASN A 29 -11.52 7.01 -1.27
C ASN A 29 -10.18 7.04 -2.01
N LYS A 30 -10.17 6.48 -3.22
CA LYS A 30 -9.04 6.50 -4.15
C LYS A 30 -9.47 6.82 -5.57
N ILE A 31 -8.53 7.34 -6.33
CA ILE A 31 -8.67 7.63 -7.77
C ILE A 31 -7.87 6.58 -8.54
N CYS A 32 -8.50 5.92 -9.50
CA CYS A 32 -7.94 4.83 -10.31
C CYS A 32 -8.30 4.98 -11.78
N GLY A 33 -7.60 4.26 -12.67
CA GLY A 33 -7.89 4.23 -14.11
C GLY A 33 -9.08 3.34 -14.49
N ASP A 34 -9.46 2.43 -13.59
CA ASP A 34 -10.53 1.46 -13.74
C ASP A 34 -11.03 1.01 -12.35
N ALA A 35 -12.14 0.25 -12.31
CA ALA A 35 -12.76 -0.24 -11.07
C ALA A 35 -11.82 -1.10 -10.21
N GLU A 36 -10.84 -1.74 -10.85
CA GLU A 36 -9.91 -2.65 -10.20
C GLU A 36 -8.55 -2.01 -9.91
N CYS A 37 -8.35 -0.74 -10.29
CA CYS A 37 -7.06 -0.05 -10.21
C CYS A 37 -5.92 -0.84 -10.86
N SER A 38 -6.24 -1.56 -11.94
CA SER A 38 -5.30 -2.42 -12.66
C SER A 38 -4.43 -1.64 -13.65
N TYR A 39 -4.92 -0.50 -14.13
CA TYR A 39 -4.16 0.35 -15.06
C TYR A 39 -3.26 1.35 -14.33
N VAL A 40 -2.07 1.54 -14.90
CA VAL A 40 -1.13 2.58 -14.47
C VAL A 40 -1.69 3.94 -14.85
N LEU A 41 -1.81 4.83 -13.87
CA LEU A 41 -2.21 6.22 -14.08
C LEU A 41 -1.09 7.03 -14.70
N SER A 42 0.10 6.91 -14.13
CA SER A 42 1.25 7.72 -14.48
C SER A 42 2.57 7.11 -14.06
N MET A 43 3.65 7.67 -14.58
CA MET A 43 5.02 7.46 -14.12
C MET A 43 5.48 8.70 -13.37
N ALA A 44 6.21 8.47 -12.27
CA ALA A 44 6.80 9.53 -11.47
C ALA A 44 8.27 9.23 -11.17
N THR A 45 9.07 10.26 -10.93
CA THR A 45 10.46 10.15 -10.53
C THR A 45 10.62 10.62 -9.08
N ALA A 46 11.26 9.81 -8.25
CA ALA A 46 11.52 10.12 -6.86
C ALA A 46 12.46 11.33 -6.71
N LEU A 47 12.03 12.31 -5.92
CA LEU A 47 12.77 13.54 -5.63
C LEU A 47 13.77 13.36 -4.48
N ASP A 48 13.47 12.45 -3.56
CA ASP A 48 14.29 12.15 -2.39
C ASP A 48 14.07 10.70 -1.92
N ASP A 49 14.88 10.26 -0.97
CA ASP A 49 14.75 8.95 -0.33
C ASP A 49 13.52 8.93 0.61
N PHE A 50 12.72 7.87 0.50
CA PHE A 50 11.61 7.58 1.40
C PHE A 50 11.79 6.19 1.99
N THR A 51 11.82 6.11 3.32
CA THR A 51 11.87 4.84 4.06
C THR A 51 10.48 4.51 4.56
N ALA A 52 10.00 3.31 4.22
CA ALA A 52 8.68 2.83 4.61
C ALA A 52 8.57 2.77 6.15
N PRO A 53 7.62 3.51 6.77
CA PRO A 53 7.42 3.46 8.22
C PRO A 53 6.78 2.15 8.68
N ASP A 54 5.97 1.53 7.81
CA ASP A 54 5.35 0.24 8.00
C ASP A 54 5.18 -0.48 6.65
N CYS A 55 4.68 -1.72 6.70
CA CYS A 55 4.54 -2.61 5.57
C CYS A 55 3.59 -2.15 4.46
N ARG A 56 2.71 -1.17 4.71
CA ARG A 56 1.82 -0.60 3.69
C ARG A 56 2.59 0.28 2.71
N PHE A 57 3.75 0.77 3.12
CA PHE A 57 4.57 1.68 2.35
C PHE A 57 5.73 0.94 1.68
N ILE A 58 6.18 1.47 0.54
CA ILE A 58 7.38 0.98 -0.14
C ILE A 58 8.58 1.90 0.10
N ASN A 59 9.77 1.33 0.07
CA ASN A 59 11.00 2.11 0.09
C ASN A 59 11.26 2.67 -1.30
N ILE A 60 11.59 3.96 -1.37
CA ILE A 60 11.93 4.64 -2.62
C ILE A 60 13.25 5.35 -2.43
N LYS A 61 14.11 5.29 -3.44
CA LYS A 61 15.38 6.02 -3.51
C LYS A 61 15.29 7.13 -4.52
N LYS A 62 15.96 8.25 -4.21
CA LYS A 62 16.05 9.41 -5.10
C LYS A 62 16.45 8.98 -6.52
N GLY A 63 15.72 9.49 -7.51
CA GLY A 63 15.93 9.19 -8.92
C GLY A 63 15.29 7.89 -9.43
N GLN A 64 14.75 7.04 -8.55
CA GLN A 64 13.98 5.88 -9.01
C GLN A 64 12.70 6.31 -9.73
N MET A 65 12.31 5.54 -10.74
CA MET A 65 11.02 5.67 -11.39
C MET A 65 9.99 4.82 -10.64
N VAL A 66 8.76 5.31 -10.57
CA VAL A 66 7.64 4.66 -9.89
C VAL A 66 6.44 4.69 -10.81
N TYR A 67 5.83 3.53 -11.05
CA TYR A 67 4.52 3.46 -11.68
C TYR A 67 3.45 3.71 -10.63
N VAL A 68 2.57 4.67 -10.89
CA VAL A 68 1.47 5.06 -10.00
C VAL A 68 0.18 4.38 -10.46
N TYR A 69 -0.46 3.60 -9.59
CA TYR A 69 -1.71 2.88 -9.89
C TYR A 69 -2.94 3.57 -9.30
N SER A 70 -2.79 4.19 -8.12
CA SER A 70 -3.89 4.94 -7.52
C SER A 70 -3.41 6.16 -6.74
N LYS A 71 -4.29 7.13 -6.59
CA LYS A 71 -4.05 8.32 -5.77
C LYS A 71 -5.12 8.38 -4.68
N LEU A 72 -4.73 8.31 -3.42
CA LEU A 72 -5.68 8.41 -2.31
C LEU A 72 -6.24 9.83 -2.25
N VAL A 73 -7.52 9.92 -1.90
CA VAL A 73 -8.19 11.18 -1.64
C VAL A 73 -7.94 11.50 -0.17
N PRO A 74 -7.18 12.57 0.15
CA PRO A 74 -6.86 12.88 1.53
C PRO A 74 -8.12 13.27 2.30
N GLU A 75 -8.21 12.78 3.54
CA GLU A 75 -9.12 13.31 4.55
C GLU A 75 -8.57 14.61 5.14
N GLU A 76 -9.42 15.39 5.80
CA GLU A 76 -9.01 16.67 6.39
C GLU A 76 -7.91 16.45 7.45
N GLY A 77 -6.74 17.05 7.21
CA GLY A 77 -5.56 16.88 8.08
C GLY A 77 -4.72 15.62 7.81
N ALA A 78 -5.14 14.74 6.89
CA ALA A 78 -4.36 13.56 6.49
C ALA A 78 -3.33 13.89 5.39
N GLY A 79 -2.29 13.06 5.31
CA GLY A 79 -1.28 13.16 4.25
C GLY A 79 -1.82 12.80 2.87
N VAL A 80 -1.16 13.31 1.82
CA VAL A 80 -1.48 12.94 0.42
C VAL A 80 -0.62 11.76 0.02
N PHE A 81 -1.22 10.59 -0.14
CA PHE A 81 -0.53 9.35 -0.48
C PHE A 81 -0.98 8.79 -1.82
N TRP A 82 -0.03 8.27 -2.59
CA TRP A 82 -0.29 7.53 -3.82
C TRP A 82 0.18 6.08 -3.66
N SER A 83 -0.37 5.15 -4.45
CA SER A 83 0.11 3.78 -4.52
C SER A 83 0.87 3.53 -5.82
N GLY A 84 1.95 2.77 -5.72
CA GLY A 84 2.80 2.48 -6.86
C GLY A 84 3.80 1.37 -6.62
N SER A 85 4.57 1.04 -7.66
CA SER A 85 5.68 0.10 -7.60
C SER A 85 6.92 0.69 -8.27
N VAL A 86 8.10 0.36 -7.73
CA VAL A 86 9.36 0.84 -8.30
C VAL A 86 9.60 0.18 -9.66
N TYR A 87 9.97 0.99 -10.64
CA TYR A 87 10.42 0.54 -11.94
C TYR A 87 11.94 0.66 -12.07
N SER A 88 12.56 -0.37 -12.63
CA SER A 88 13.98 -0.43 -12.92
C SER A 88 14.22 -1.41 -14.06
N GLU A 89 15.19 -1.12 -14.93
CA GLU A 89 15.63 -2.05 -15.98
C GLU A 89 16.36 -3.27 -15.41
N ARG A 90 16.94 -3.12 -14.22
CA ARG A 90 17.60 -4.19 -13.47
C ARG A 90 16.76 -4.57 -12.27
N TYR A 91 16.89 -5.81 -11.82
CA TYR A 91 16.26 -6.26 -10.59
C TYR A 91 16.67 -5.36 -9.41
N VAL A 92 15.66 -4.89 -8.67
CA VAL A 92 15.77 -4.22 -7.37
C VAL A 92 14.67 -4.77 -6.47
N ASP A 93 14.93 -4.86 -5.17
CA ASP A 93 14.01 -5.56 -4.24
C ASP A 93 12.62 -4.94 -4.15
N GLN A 94 12.47 -3.66 -4.48
CA GLN A 94 11.18 -2.95 -4.47
C GLN A 94 10.42 -3.05 -5.80
N MET A 95 10.99 -3.71 -6.81
CA MET A 95 10.36 -3.85 -8.11
C MET A 95 9.17 -4.81 -8.05
N GLY A 96 8.01 -4.35 -8.50
CA GLY A 96 6.77 -5.14 -8.51
C GLY A 96 6.05 -5.21 -7.16
N ILE A 97 6.66 -4.74 -6.07
CA ILE A 97 5.97 -4.56 -4.79
C ILE A 97 5.12 -3.29 -4.87
N ILE A 98 3.83 -3.42 -4.58
CA ILE A 98 2.91 -2.28 -4.55
C ILE A 98 2.78 -1.80 -3.11
N GLY A 99 2.93 -0.50 -2.90
CA GLY A 99 2.61 0.13 -1.63
C GLY A 99 2.51 1.64 -1.76
N TYR A 100 2.30 2.30 -0.63
CA TYR A 100 2.08 3.73 -0.55
C TYR A 100 3.37 4.53 -0.40
N PHE A 101 3.31 5.78 -0.82
CA PHE A 101 4.32 6.79 -0.57
C PHE A 101 3.68 8.19 -0.62
N PRO A 102 4.27 9.20 0.05
CA PRO A 102 3.75 10.56 -0.01
C PRO A 102 3.92 11.11 -1.42
N ALA A 103 2.88 11.73 -1.97
CA ALA A 103 2.91 12.33 -3.30
C ALA A 103 4.00 13.39 -3.46
N THR A 104 4.36 14.05 -2.35
CA THR A 104 5.42 15.08 -2.31
C THR A 104 6.84 14.51 -2.52
N MET A 105 7.02 13.20 -2.39
CA MET A 105 8.33 12.55 -2.57
C MET A 105 8.64 12.23 -4.04
N VAL A 106 7.69 12.44 -4.94
CA VAL A 106 7.84 12.14 -6.36
C VAL A 106 7.42 13.33 -7.22
N ASN A 107 7.98 13.40 -8.42
CA ASN A 107 7.53 14.30 -9.47
C ASN A 107 6.87 13.48 -10.58
N GLU A 108 5.60 13.73 -10.88
CA GLU A 108 4.87 13.05 -11.95
C GLU A 108 5.41 13.49 -13.32
N THR A 109 6.00 12.56 -14.07
CA THR A 109 6.71 12.86 -15.32
C THR A 109 5.91 12.51 -16.56
N GLN A 110 5.05 11.50 -16.52
CA GLN A 110 4.23 11.08 -17.64
C GLN A 110 2.88 10.55 -17.17
N LYS A 111 1.79 11.04 -17.76
CA LYS A 111 0.44 10.48 -17.55
C LYS A 111 0.12 9.52 -18.69
N PHE A 112 -0.46 8.37 -18.34
CA PHE A 112 -0.90 7.35 -19.29
C PHE A 112 -2.42 7.27 -19.38
N THR A 113 -3.10 7.48 -18.26
CA THR A 113 -4.55 7.38 -18.14
C THR A 113 -5.14 8.76 -17.82
N GLU A 114 -5.98 9.28 -18.72
CA GLU A 114 -6.69 10.56 -18.54
C GLU A 114 -8.07 10.35 -17.88
N ASP A 115 -8.79 9.31 -18.29
CA ASP A 115 -10.08 8.96 -17.73
C ASP A 115 -9.89 8.25 -16.39
N THR A 116 -10.30 8.90 -15.30
CA THR A 116 -10.17 8.35 -13.95
C THR A 116 -11.52 8.24 -13.28
N ILE A 117 -11.63 7.25 -12.40
CA ILE A 117 -12.81 7.05 -11.56
C ILE A 117 -12.43 7.17 -10.09
N ARG A 118 -13.38 7.66 -9.29
CA ARG A 118 -13.29 7.68 -7.84
C ARG A 118 -14.05 6.50 -7.28
N ILE A 119 -13.40 5.69 -6.47
CA ILE A 119 -14.01 4.54 -5.80
C ILE A 119 -13.64 4.51 -4.31
N PRO A 120 -14.48 3.90 -3.45
CA PRO A 120 -14.13 3.69 -2.05
C PRO A 120 -12.92 2.76 -1.90
N THR A 121 -12.11 2.98 -0.87
CA THR A 121 -11.10 2.01 -0.45
C THR A 121 -11.81 0.78 0.13
N ALA A 122 -11.38 -0.43 -0.25
CA ALA A 122 -12.00 -1.74 -0.06
C ALA A 122 -12.97 -2.26 -1.16
N VAL A 123 -13.12 -1.57 -2.31
CA VAL A 123 -14.01 -2.05 -3.41
C VAL A 123 -13.27 -2.74 -4.57
N SER A 124 -11.94 -2.59 -4.70
CA SER A 124 -11.17 -3.30 -5.75
C SER A 124 -10.97 -4.78 -5.44
N ILE A 125 -10.68 -5.61 -6.45
CA ILE A 125 -10.37 -7.06 -6.40
C ILE A 125 -9.50 -7.45 -5.20
N PHE A 126 -8.58 -6.56 -4.80
CA PHE A 126 -7.71 -6.83 -3.67
C PHE A 126 -8.37 -6.70 -2.30
N ASN A 127 -9.46 -5.96 -2.08
CA ASN A 127 -10.15 -5.80 -0.77
C ASN A 127 -9.22 -5.73 0.47
N MET A 128 -8.01 -5.23 0.26
CA MET A 128 -6.83 -5.32 1.13
C MET A 128 -5.97 -4.05 0.93
N ASP A 129 -6.63 -2.92 0.64
CA ASP A 129 -5.96 -1.67 0.27
C ASP A 129 -4.93 -1.21 1.32
N PHE A 130 -5.08 -1.60 2.58
CA PHE A 130 -4.16 -1.23 3.67
C PHE A 130 -3.68 -2.44 4.48
N TYR A 131 -3.71 -3.63 3.88
CA TYR A 131 -3.31 -4.86 4.55
C TYR A 131 -1.84 -5.20 4.25
N CYS A 132 -1.20 -5.88 5.20
CA CYS A 132 0.14 -6.43 5.05
C CYS A 132 0.06 -7.95 5.24
N ASP A 133 0.65 -8.70 4.31
CA ASP A 133 0.74 -10.17 4.39
C ASP A 133 1.65 -10.67 5.52
#